data_AF-A0A445A0K2-F1
#
_entry.id   AF-A0A445A0K2-F1
#
_cell.length_a   1.000
_cell.length_b   1.000
_cell.length_c   1.000
_cell.angle_alpha   90.00
_cell.angle_beta   90.00
_cell.angle_gamma   90.00
#
_symmetry.space_group_name_H-M   'P 1'
#
loop_
_entity.id
_entity.type
_entity.pdbx_description
1 polymer ?
#
loop_
_entity_poly.entity_id
_entity_poly.type
_entity_poly.pdbx_seq_one_letter_code
_entity_poly.pdbx_strand_id
1 'polypeptide(L)'
;MKTKLVLFIILLSLCTNLLAALSRDEEQEEEDPELTTCMHQCGQQQQYSKSDKRACVRSCERYHQMKKEREEEEGTTMENQNPYVFDNEDFRTRLETQDGRVRVLNKFSRRSKLIKSISNYILVTMEAKGHTFTSPTYFDSDAVIFVLKGRAVIGLVREDKTDRFNLEDGDMMRVAAGTVVYFVNKNEN
;
A
#
# COMPACT_ATOMS: atom_id res chain seq x y z
N MET A 1 -57.45 3.29 -20.17
CA MET A 1 -56.30 2.36 -19.95
C MET A 1 -54.94 3.01 -20.15
N LYS A 2 -54.72 3.80 -21.21
CA LYS A 2 -53.41 4.39 -21.54
C LYS A 2 -52.81 5.30 -20.44
N THR A 3 -53.61 6.15 -19.80
CA THR A 3 -53.16 7.06 -18.73
C THR A 3 -52.75 6.34 -17.43
N LYS A 4 -53.44 5.24 -17.08
CA LYS A 4 -53.08 4.43 -15.90
C LYS A 4 -51.76 3.67 -16.10
N LEU A 5 -51.47 3.24 -17.34
CA LEU A 5 -50.22 2.58 -17.71
C LEU A 5 -49.03 3.53 -17.63
N VAL A 6 -49.19 4.77 -18.10
CA VAL A 6 -48.13 5.80 -18.03
C VAL A 6 -47.81 6.17 -16.59
N LEU A 7 -48.83 6.33 -15.73
CA LEU A 7 -48.61 6.62 -14.31
C LEU A 7 -47.85 5.49 -13.61
N PHE A 8 -48.16 4.23 -13.95
CA PHE A 8 -47.52 3.05 -13.39
C PHE A 8 -46.04 2.95 -13.79
N ILE A 9 -45.70 3.30 -15.04
CA ILE A 9 -44.31 3.33 -15.52
C ILE A 9 -43.50 4.43 -14.82
N ILE A 10 -44.08 5.61 -14.60
CA ILE A 10 -43.43 6.71 -13.88
C ILE A 10 -43.20 6.33 -12.41
N LEU A 11 -44.18 5.71 -11.75
CA LEU A 11 -44.05 5.20 -10.39
C LEU A 11 -42.96 4.12 -10.28
N LEU A 12 -42.89 3.18 -11.23
CA LEU A 12 -41.82 2.17 -11.27
C LEU A 12 -40.44 2.82 -11.42
N SER A 13 -40.30 3.80 -12.31
CA SER A 13 -39.04 4.51 -12.54
C SER A 13 -38.59 5.32 -11.32
N LEU A 14 -39.53 5.89 -10.57
CA LEU A 14 -39.21 6.60 -9.32
C LEU A 14 -38.82 5.61 -8.21
N CYS A 15 -39.48 4.46 -8.12
CA CYS A 15 -39.14 3.41 -7.16
C CYS A 15 -37.77 2.77 -7.42
N THR A 16 -37.35 2.59 -8.68
CA THR A 16 -36.02 2.05 -8.99
C THR A 16 -34.89 3.01 -8.62
N ASN A 17 -35.10 4.32 -8.80
CA ASN A 17 -34.13 5.34 -8.37
C ASN A 17 -34.05 5.46 -6.84
N LEU A 18 -35.18 5.28 -6.13
CA LEU A 18 -35.21 5.28 -4.68
C LEU A 18 -34.51 4.03 -4.09
N LEU A 19 -34.69 2.87 -4.72
CA LEU A 19 -33.98 1.63 -4.35
C LEU A 19 -32.48 1.71 -4.63
N ALA A 20 -32.07 2.30 -5.76
CA ALA A 20 -30.66 2.53 -6.07
C ALA A 20 -29.97 3.52 -5.12
N ALA A 21 -30.72 4.48 -4.55
CA ALA A 21 -30.20 5.40 -3.53
C ALA A 21 -30.04 4.75 -2.14
N LEU A 22 -30.78 3.66 -1.88
CA LEU A 22 -30.69 2.87 -0.64
C LEU A 22 -29.63 1.78 -0.73
N SER A 23 -29.22 1.37 -1.94
CA SER A 23 -28.08 0.48 -2.15
C SER A 23 -26.75 1.24 -2.24
N ARG A 24 -26.61 2.36 -1.50
CA ARG A 24 -25.28 2.90 -1.21
C ARG A 24 -24.45 1.73 -0.69
N ASP A 25 -23.38 1.40 -1.40
CA ASP A 25 -22.40 0.40 -1.01
C ASP A 25 -22.20 0.50 0.50
N GLU A 26 -22.63 -0.55 1.22
CA GLU A 26 -22.09 -0.78 2.55
C GLU A 26 -20.58 -0.81 2.33
N GLU A 27 -19.91 0.26 2.74
CA GLU A 27 -18.47 0.29 2.98
C GLU A 27 -18.22 -0.88 3.94
N GLN A 28 -18.02 -2.07 3.37
CA GLN A 28 -17.54 -3.22 4.12
C GLN A 28 -16.21 -2.74 4.68
N GLU A 29 -16.21 -2.51 5.98
CA GLU A 29 -14.99 -2.29 6.75
C GLU A 29 -14.20 -3.58 6.58
N GLU A 30 -13.36 -3.64 5.53
CA GLU A 30 -12.48 -4.77 5.26
C GLU A 30 -11.73 -5.06 6.57
N GLU A 31 -12.05 -6.22 7.15
CA GLU A 31 -11.50 -6.67 8.41
C GLU A 31 -9.97 -6.72 8.28
N ASP A 32 -9.23 -6.06 9.19
CA ASP A 32 -7.76 -5.94 9.06
C ASP A 32 -7.14 -7.36 8.98
N PRO A 33 -6.51 -7.73 7.85
CA PRO A 33 -5.97 -9.08 7.66
C PRO A 33 -4.91 -9.42 8.71
N GLU A 34 -4.24 -8.44 9.31
CA GLU A 34 -3.31 -8.64 10.42
C GLU A 34 -4.02 -9.13 11.69
N LEU A 35 -5.18 -8.54 12.02
CA LEU A 35 -5.98 -8.95 13.17
C LEU A 35 -6.53 -10.36 12.97
N THR A 36 -7.08 -10.65 11.80
CA THR A 36 -7.59 -11.98 11.44
C THR A 36 -6.48 -13.04 11.55
N THR A 37 -5.29 -12.72 11.05
CA THR A 37 -4.11 -13.61 11.13
C THR A 37 -3.68 -13.84 12.58
N CYS A 38 -3.62 -12.79 13.40
CA CYS A 38 -3.28 -12.89 14.83
C CYS A 38 -4.26 -13.80 15.57
N MET A 39 -5.57 -13.63 15.34
CA MET A 39 -6.61 -14.45 15.95
C MET A 39 -6.51 -15.92 15.52
N HIS A 40 -6.26 -16.17 14.23
CA HIS A 40 -6.04 -17.51 13.71
C HIS A 40 -4.85 -18.19 14.42
N GLN A 41 -3.72 -17.47 14.57
CA GLN A 41 -2.53 -17.99 15.24
C GLN A 41 -2.80 -18.34 16.72
N CYS A 42 -3.55 -17.49 17.45
CA CYS A 42 -3.98 -17.80 18.81
C CYS A 42 -4.82 -19.10 18.87
N GLY A 43 -5.67 -19.34 17.87
CA GLY A 43 -6.52 -20.52 17.78
C GLY A 43 -5.75 -21.83 17.57
N GLN A 44 -4.73 -21.80 16.70
CA GLN A 44 -3.93 -22.97 16.33
C GLN A 44 -2.97 -23.44 17.42
N GLN A 45 -2.71 -22.63 18.46
CA GLN A 45 -1.68 -22.96 19.42
C GLN A 45 -2.07 -24.11 20.35
N GLN A 46 -1.42 -25.26 20.18
CA GLN A 46 -1.78 -26.52 20.88
C GLN A 46 -1.44 -26.48 22.37
N GLN A 47 -0.39 -25.74 22.75
CA GLN A 47 0.08 -25.63 24.13
C GLN A 47 -0.77 -24.69 25.00
N TYR A 48 -1.72 -23.96 24.41
CA TYR A 48 -2.52 -22.97 25.11
C TYR A 48 -3.78 -23.59 25.70
N SER A 49 -4.00 -23.36 26.99
CA SER A 49 -5.29 -23.63 27.63
C SER A 49 -6.38 -22.72 27.05
N LYS A 50 -7.66 -23.02 27.34
CA LYS A 50 -8.77 -22.15 26.93
C LYS A 50 -8.61 -20.72 27.45
N SER A 51 -8.08 -20.54 28.66
CA SER A 51 -7.79 -19.20 29.21
C SER A 51 -6.66 -18.50 28.47
N ASP A 52 -5.61 -19.22 28.08
CA ASP A 52 -4.46 -18.66 27.35
C ASP A 52 -4.89 -18.18 25.96
N LYS A 53 -5.71 -18.97 25.25
CA LYS A 53 -6.26 -18.57 23.95
C LYS A 53 -7.09 -17.29 24.04
N ARG A 54 -7.92 -17.15 25.09
CA ARG A 54 -8.71 -15.93 25.34
C ARG A 54 -7.82 -14.74 25.71
N ALA A 55 -6.73 -14.96 26.43
CA ALA A 55 -5.77 -13.90 26.73
C ALA A 55 -5.03 -13.43 25.47
N CYS A 56 -4.62 -14.36 24.61
CA CYS A 56 -3.99 -14.10 23.32
C CYS A 56 -4.89 -13.26 22.40
N VAL A 57 -6.14 -13.69 22.19
CA VAL A 57 -7.11 -12.95 21.35
C VAL A 57 -7.33 -11.52 21.87
N ARG A 58 -7.55 -11.34 23.18
CA ARG A 58 -7.67 -10.00 23.78
C ARG A 58 -6.42 -9.15 23.58
N SER A 59 -5.25 -9.78 23.50
CA SER A 59 -4.00 -9.08 23.20
C SER A 59 -3.94 -8.64 21.74
N CYS A 60 -4.39 -9.48 20.79
CA CYS A 60 -4.51 -9.11 19.37
C CYS A 60 -5.46 -7.92 19.19
N GLU A 61 -6.66 -7.97 19.78
CA GLU A 61 -7.64 -6.87 19.73
C GLU A 61 -7.07 -5.57 20.28
N ARG A 62 -6.41 -5.62 21.45
CA ARG A 62 -5.79 -4.43 22.07
C ARG A 62 -4.68 -3.86 21.21
N TYR A 63 -3.79 -4.70 20.68
CA TYR A 63 -2.72 -4.26 19.80
C TYR A 63 -3.28 -3.56 18.56
N HIS A 64 -4.29 -4.15 17.93
CA HIS A 64 -4.95 -3.59 16.76
C HIS A 64 -5.68 -2.28 17.09
N GLN A 65 -6.36 -2.20 18.22
CA GLN A 65 -7.02 -0.97 18.69
C GLN A 65 -5.99 0.16 18.88
N MET A 66 -4.88 -0.10 19.59
CA MET A 66 -3.81 0.88 19.77
C MET A 66 -3.18 1.31 18.44
N LYS A 67 -3.04 0.38 17.49
CA LYS A 67 -2.56 0.68 16.14
C LYS A 67 -3.53 1.61 15.41
N LYS A 68 -4.84 1.33 15.43
CA LYS A 68 -5.88 2.19 14.85
C LYS A 68 -5.87 3.58 15.48
N GLU A 69 -5.86 3.67 16.81
CA GLU A 69 -5.81 4.95 17.54
C GLU A 69 -4.58 5.77 17.15
N ARG A 70 -3.39 5.15 17.08
CA ARG A 70 -2.18 5.83 16.62
C ARG A 70 -2.27 6.32 15.18
N GLU A 71 -2.90 5.54 14.30
CA GLU A 71 -3.11 5.94 12.90
C GLU A 71 -4.15 7.06 12.76
N GLU A 72 -5.17 7.09 13.61
CA GLU A 72 -6.19 8.15 13.68
C GLU A 72 -5.65 9.45 14.29
N GLU A 73 -4.83 9.37 15.35
CA GLU A 73 -4.15 10.53 15.95
C GLU A 73 -3.16 11.17 14.96
N GLU A 74 -2.36 10.36 14.26
CA GLU A 74 -1.47 10.85 13.21
C GLU A 74 -2.26 11.50 12.04
N GLY A 75 -3.46 10.99 11.71
CA GLY A 75 -4.31 11.55 10.65
C GLY A 75 -5.05 12.83 11.05
N THR A 76 -5.52 12.93 12.29
CA THR A 76 -6.21 14.13 12.81
C THR A 76 -5.27 15.33 13.00
N THR A 77 -3.98 15.10 13.24
CA THR A 77 -2.98 16.18 13.27
C THR A 77 -2.80 16.86 11.89
N MET A 78 -3.26 16.22 10.80
CA MET A 78 -3.11 16.70 9.42
C MET A 78 -4.36 17.35 8.82
N GLU A 79 -5.43 17.58 9.61
CA GLU A 79 -6.73 18.09 9.15
C GLU A 79 -6.70 19.49 8.48
N ASN A 80 -5.63 20.27 8.68
CA ASN A 80 -5.45 21.60 8.08
C ASN A 80 -4.58 21.60 6.81
N GLN A 81 -4.12 20.45 6.32
CA GLN A 81 -3.28 20.35 5.13
C GLN A 81 -4.04 19.75 3.94
N ASN A 82 -3.71 20.19 2.72
CA ASN A 82 -4.34 19.66 1.51
C ASN A 82 -4.08 18.13 1.41
N PRO A 83 -5.13 17.28 1.36
CA PRO A 83 -4.97 15.82 1.40
C PRO A 83 -4.28 15.22 0.17
N TYR A 84 -4.05 16.02 -0.89
CA TYR A 84 -3.42 15.58 -2.15
C TYR A 84 -1.97 16.04 -2.31
N VAL A 85 -1.42 16.84 -1.39
CA VAL A 85 -0.06 17.37 -1.47
C VAL A 85 0.79 16.72 -0.40
N PHE A 86 1.84 15.98 -0.77
CA PHE A 86 2.75 15.33 0.17
C PHE A 86 4.11 16.02 0.17
N ASP A 87 4.56 16.43 1.35
CA ASP A 87 5.82 17.14 1.55
C ASP A 87 6.95 16.18 1.93
N ASN A 88 8.18 16.70 2.01
CA ASN A 88 9.34 15.89 2.37
C ASN A 88 9.19 15.19 3.75
N GLU A 89 8.46 15.78 4.68
CA GLU A 89 8.22 15.22 6.02
C GLU A 89 7.31 13.98 5.98
N ASP A 90 6.51 13.82 4.91
CA ASP A 90 5.66 12.64 4.70
C ASP A 90 6.45 11.39 4.25
N PHE A 91 7.73 11.55 3.92
CA PHE A 91 8.60 10.45 3.54
C PHE A 91 9.44 9.97 4.73
N ARG A 92 9.37 8.66 4.99
CA ARG A 92 10.22 8.00 5.98
C ARG A 92 11.47 7.42 5.30
N THR A 93 12.64 7.73 5.84
CA THR A 93 13.90 7.09 5.41
C THR A 93 13.93 5.64 5.88
N ARG A 94 14.07 4.71 4.94
CA ARG A 94 14.23 3.26 5.21
C ARG A 94 15.68 2.83 5.25
N LEU A 95 16.51 3.46 4.43
CA LEU A 95 17.94 3.20 4.35
C LEU A 95 18.65 4.54 4.10
N GLU A 96 19.69 4.80 4.87
CA GLU A 96 20.61 5.92 4.67
C GLU A 96 22.02 5.38 4.84
N THR A 97 22.86 5.51 3.81
CA THR A 97 24.27 5.18 3.87
C THR A 97 25.07 6.33 3.26
N GLN A 98 26.40 6.27 3.36
CA GLN A 98 27.26 7.23 2.67
C GLN A 98 27.11 7.17 1.13
N ASP A 99 26.58 6.07 0.59
CA ASP A 99 26.54 5.75 -0.85
C ASP A 99 25.13 5.84 -1.46
N GLY A 100 24.09 5.98 -0.63
CA GLY A 100 22.73 6.10 -1.13
C GLY A 100 21.69 6.22 -0.04
N ARG A 101 20.45 6.44 -0.49
CA ARG A 101 19.30 6.71 0.35
C ARG A 101 18.03 6.10 -0.26
N VAL A 102 17.21 5.49 0.58
CA VAL A 102 15.87 5.00 0.20
C VAL A 102 14.84 5.63 1.13
N ARG A 103 13.87 6.33 0.55
CA ARG A 103 12.75 6.93 1.28
C ARG A 103 11.43 6.35 0.77
N VAL A 104 10.47 6.19 1.67
CA VAL A 104 9.15 5.63 1.38
C VAL A 104 8.12 6.63 1.86
N LEU A 105 7.19 6.99 0.98
CA LEU A 105 6.06 7.84 1.35
C LEU A 105 5.16 7.11 2.35
N ASN A 106 4.68 7.82 3.36
CA ASN A 106 3.64 7.30 4.25
C ASN A 106 2.41 6.82 3.46
N LYS A 107 1.69 5.82 3.98
CA LYS A 107 0.46 5.34 3.34
C LYS A 107 -0.49 6.50 3.07
N PHE A 108 -1.04 6.56 1.86
CA PHE A 108 -2.00 7.60 1.45
C PHE A 108 -3.16 7.76 2.44
N SER A 109 -3.70 6.64 2.95
CA SER A 109 -4.78 6.64 3.94
C SER A 109 -4.43 7.29 5.28
N ARG A 110 -3.14 7.47 5.64
CA ARG A 110 -2.77 8.21 6.86
C ARG A 110 -3.12 9.69 6.76
N ARG A 111 -3.09 10.25 5.55
CA ARG A 111 -3.39 11.67 5.35
C ARG A 111 -4.88 11.94 5.23
N SER A 112 -5.62 11.08 4.53
CA SER A 112 -7.06 11.26 4.36
C SER A 112 -7.77 9.98 3.95
N LYS A 113 -8.99 9.80 4.45
CA LYS A 113 -9.91 8.75 3.99
C LYS A 113 -10.31 8.91 2.52
N LEU A 114 -10.22 10.12 1.96
CA LEU A 114 -10.58 10.41 0.56
C LEU A 114 -9.73 9.66 -0.48
N ILE A 115 -8.50 9.28 -0.11
CA ILE A 115 -7.54 8.62 -0.99
C ILE A 115 -7.26 7.17 -0.55
N LYS A 116 -8.19 6.56 0.21
CA LYS A 116 -8.09 5.16 0.64
C LYS A 116 -8.07 4.19 -0.54
N SER A 117 -8.68 4.56 -1.67
CA SER A 117 -8.73 3.73 -2.89
C SER A 117 -7.36 3.44 -3.51
N ILE A 118 -6.34 4.25 -3.21
CA ILE A 118 -4.96 4.05 -3.67
C ILE A 118 -4.01 3.59 -2.56
N SER A 119 -4.55 3.16 -1.40
CA SER A 119 -3.74 2.73 -0.26
C SER A 119 -2.91 1.46 -0.50
N ASN A 120 -3.21 0.71 -1.56
CA ASN A 120 -2.41 -0.43 -2.02
C ASN A 120 -1.19 -0.03 -2.87
N TYR A 121 -1.02 1.26 -3.19
CA TYR A 121 0.15 1.79 -3.85
C TYR A 121 1.10 2.43 -2.84
N ILE A 122 2.40 2.25 -3.06
CA ILE A 122 3.46 2.83 -2.25
C ILE A 122 4.42 3.58 -3.18
N LEU A 123 4.74 4.83 -2.83
CA LEU A 123 5.77 5.58 -3.53
C LEU A 123 7.10 5.43 -2.79
N VAL A 124 8.13 4.99 -3.52
CA VAL A 124 9.49 4.81 -3.02
C VAL A 124 10.43 5.65 -3.87
N THR A 125 11.32 6.39 -3.22
CA THR A 125 12.44 7.06 -3.90
C THR A 125 13.75 6.40 -3.48
N MET A 126 14.64 6.20 -4.46
CA MET A 126 15.95 5.62 -4.25
C MET A 126 16.99 6.49 -4.95
N GLU A 127 18.01 6.89 -4.22
CA GLU A 127 19.14 7.66 -4.69
C GLU A 127 20.41 6.84 -4.42
N ALA A 128 21.28 6.71 -5.42
CA ALA A 128 22.55 6.00 -5.29
C ALA A 128 23.65 6.82 -5.95
N LYS A 129 24.78 6.99 -5.26
CA LYS A 129 25.96 7.69 -5.80
C LYS A 129 26.61 6.90 -6.94
N GLY A 130 27.52 7.56 -7.68
CA GLY A 130 28.36 6.88 -8.64
C GLY A 130 29.09 5.68 -8.05
N HIS A 131 29.27 4.62 -8.84
CA HIS A 131 29.92 3.36 -8.44
C HIS A 131 29.27 2.62 -7.26
N THR A 132 27.97 2.80 -7.04
CA THR A 132 27.24 2.12 -5.96
C THR A 132 26.55 0.85 -6.47
N PHE A 133 26.50 -0.17 -5.59
CA PHE A 133 25.77 -1.42 -5.80
C PHE A 133 24.77 -1.65 -4.67
N THR A 134 23.54 -2.05 -5.01
CA THR A 134 22.56 -2.47 -4.01
C THR A 134 22.61 -3.99 -3.86
N SER A 135 22.63 -4.50 -2.62
CA SER A 135 22.51 -5.94 -2.38
C SER A 135 21.23 -6.50 -3.02
N PRO A 136 21.26 -7.71 -3.61
CA PRO A 136 20.07 -8.34 -4.17
C PRO A 136 18.95 -8.47 -3.12
N THR A 137 17.74 -8.07 -3.51
CA THR A 137 16.54 -8.11 -2.67
C THR A 137 15.29 -8.33 -3.53
N TYR A 138 14.13 -8.62 -2.93
CA TYR A 138 12.85 -8.70 -3.65
C TYR A 138 11.82 -7.76 -3.02
N PHE A 139 10.77 -7.45 -3.78
CA PHE A 139 9.59 -6.75 -3.29
C PHE A 139 8.42 -7.73 -3.16
N ASP A 140 7.58 -7.56 -2.14
CA ASP A 140 6.34 -8.31 -1.92
C ASP A 140 5.17 -7.82 -2.79
N SER A 141 5.43 -6.86 -3.67
CA SER A 141 4.48 -6.19 -4.56
C SER A 141 5.10 -5.97 -5.94
N ASP A 142 4.24 -5.79 -6.94
CA ASP A 142 4.67 -5.34 -8.26
C ASP A 142 5.21 -3.91 -8.17
N ALA A 143 6.37 -3.67 -8.79
CA ALA A 143 7.00 -2.37 -8.83
C ALA A 143 7.04 -1.82 -10.25
N VAL A 144 6.76 -0.51 -10.39
CA VAL A 144 7.05 0.25 -11.60
C VAL A 144 8.17 1.21 -11.27
N ILE A 145 9.33 0.99 -11.88
CA ILE A 145 10.55 1.78 -11.68
C ILE A 145 10.59 2.84 -12.78
N PHE A 146 10.79 4.09 -12.39
CA PHE A 146 11.01 5.21 -13.30
C PHE A 146 12.34 5.89 -12.97
N VAL A 147 13.21 6.04 -13.96
CA VAL A 147 14.51 6.70 -13.76
C VAL A 147 14.34 8.20 -13.91
N LEU A 148 14.35 8.90 -12.77
CA LEU A 148 14.26 10.36 -12.71
C LEU A 148 15.50 11.06 -13.27
N LYS A 149 16.68 10.53 -12.92
CA LYS A 149 17.98 11.09 -13.31
C LYS A 149 19.10 10.07 -13.17
N GLY A 150 20.05 10.09 -14.09
CA GLY A 150 21.23 9.26 -14.12
C GLY A 150 21.08 8.01 -14.98
N ARG A 151 22.01 7.07 -14.79
CA ARG A 151 22.00 5.79 -15.49
C ARG A 151 22.23 4.67 -14.49
N ALA A 152 21.50 3.59 -14.66
CA ALA A 152 21.60 2.42 -13.80
C ALA A 152 21.61 1.14 -14.63
N VAL A 153 22.23 0.10 -14.09
CA VAL A 153 22.00 -1.27 -14.55
C VAL A 153 21.11 -1.94 -13.53
N ILE A 154 19.94 -2.41 -13.95
CA ILE A 154 19.09 -3.29 -13.14
C ILE A 154 19.35 -4.74 -13.55
N GLY A 155 19.60 -5.61 -12.57
CA GLY A 155 19.69 -7.05 -12.76
C GLY A 155 18.48 -7.74 -12.15
N LEU A 156 17.76 -8.51 -12.96
CA LEU A 156 16.69 -9.42 -12.52
C LEU A 156 17.26 -10.83 -12.41
N VAL A 157 17.34 -11.36 -11.19
CA VAL A 157 17.90 -12.68 -10.91
C VAL A 157 16.79 -13.73 -10.98
N ARG A 158 17.05 -14.79 -11.75
CA ARG A 158 16.25 -16.02 -11.87
C ARG A 158 17.11 -17.22 -11.45
N GLU A 159 16.50 -18.41 -11.38
CA GLU A 159 17.20 -19.63 -10.94
C GLU A 159 18.45 -19.96 -11.78
N ASP A 160 18.37 -19.77 -13.09
CA ASP A 160 19.39 -20.17 -14.06
C ASP A 160 20.19 -19.01 -14.66
N LYS A 161 19.64 -17.78 -14.59
CA LYS A 161 20.24 -16.60 -15.23
C LYS A 161 19.92 -15.28 -14.54
N THR A 162 20.72 -14.27 -14.86
CA THR A 162 20.41 -12.87 -14.54
C THR A 162 20.19 -12.10 -15.83
N ASP A 163 18.98 -11.59 -16.03
CA ASP A 163 18.69 -10.64 -17.10
C ASP A 163 19.14 -9.25 -16.65
N ARG A 164 19.90 -8.53 -17.48
CA ARG A 164 20.44 -7.21 -17.13
C ARG A 164 19.99 -6.17 -18.14
N PHE A 165 19.52 -5.03 -17.64
CA PHE A 165 19.03 -3.93 -18.46
C PHE A 165 19.73 -2.64 -18.05
N ASN A 166 20.20 -1.87 -19.04
CA ASN A 166 20.64 -0.50 -18.81
C ASN A 166 19.40 0.39 -18.83
N LEU A 167 19.29 1.28 -17.85
CA LEU A 167 18.22 2.27 -17.74
C LEU A 167 18.85 3.66 -17.73
N GLU A 168 18.22 4.59 -18.45
CA GLU A 168 18.59 6.01 -18.55
C GLU A 168 17.41 6.92 -18.19
N ASP A 169 17.63 8.23 -18.19
CA ASP A 169 16.61 9.24 -17.86
C ASP A 169 15.31 9.02 -18.65
N GLY A 170 14.19 8.88 -17.92
CA GLY A 170 12.87 8.68 -18.50
C GLY A 170 12.49 7.23 -18.76
N ASP A 171 13.41 6.27 -18.61
CA ASP A 171 13.08 4.85 -18.76
C ASP A 171 12.12 4.38 -17.66
N MET A 172 11.20 3.50 -18.05
CA MET A 172 10.24 2.86 -17.15
C MET A 172 10.29 1.35 -17.29
N MET A 173 10.33 0.64 -16.16
CA MET A 173 10.38 -0.82 -16.13
C MET A 173 9.44 -1.38 -15.06
N ARG A 174 8.63 -2.36 -15.43
CA ARG A 174 7.86 -3.17 -14.47
C ARG A 174 8.71 -4.33 -13.95
N VAL A 175 8.70 -4.52 -12.64
CA VAL A 175 9.30 -5.66 -11.94
C VAL A 175 8.17 -6.39 -11.21
N ALA A 176 8.04 -7.70 -11.45
CA ALA A 176 7.01 -8.50 -10.81
C ALA A 176 7.36 -8.77 -9.34
N ALA A 177 6.33 -8.86 -8.49
CA ALA A 177 6.47 -9.28 -7.09
C ALA A 177 7.31 -10.57 -6.96
N GLY A 178 8.16 -10.63 -5.94
CA GLY A 178 9.05 -11.76 -5.68
C GLY A 178 10.28 -11.85 -6.59
N THR A 179 10.41 -11.00 -7.62
CA THR A 179 11.62 -10.96 -8.45
C THR A 179 12.80 -10.43 -7.62
N VAL A 180 13.89 -11.19 -7.57
CA VAL A 180 15.13 -10.73 -6.93
C VAL A 180 15.82 -9.74 -7.86
N VAL A 181 16.04 -8.52 -7.37
CA VAL A 181 16.63 -7.40 -8.12
C VAL A 181 17.85 -6.84 -7.43
N TYR A 182 18.78 -6.34 -8.25
CA TYR A 182 19.85 -5.45 -7.80
C TYR A 182 20.04 -4.29 -8.78
N PHE A 183 20.62 -3.20 -8.30
CA PHE A 183 20.94 -2.00 -9.07
C PHE A 183 22.44 -1.72 -8.99
N VAL A 184 22.99 -1.23 -10.10
CA VAL A 184 24.36 -0.73 -10.18
C VAL A 184 24.31 0.67 -10.78
N ASN A 185 24.78 1.69 -10.07
CA ASN A 185 25.06 2.99 -10.66
C ASN A 185 26.52 2.98 -11.15
N LYS A 186 26.73 3.04 -12.47
CA LYS A 186 28.07 3.01 -13.08
C LYS A 186 28.61 4.39 -13.46
N ASN A 187 27.85 5.47 -13.22
CA ASN A 187 28.31 6.80 -13.56
C ASN A 187 29.48 7.21 -12.64
N GLU A 188 30.47 7.86 -13.22
CA GLU A 188 31.41 8.71 -12.48
C GLU A 188 30.67 10.01 -12.12
N ASN A 189 30.76 10.45 -10.86
CA ASN A 189 29.98 11.56 -10.29
C ASN A 189 30.04 12.86 -11.12
#